data_AF-A0A960H347-F1
#
_entry.id   AF-A0A960H347-F1
#
_cell.length_a   1.000
_cell.length_b   1.000
_cell.length_c   1.000
_cell.angle_alpha   90.00
_cell.angle_beta   90.00
_cell.angle_gamma   90.00
#
_symmetry.space_group_name_H-M   'P 1'
#
loop_
_entity.id
_entity.type
_entity.pdbx_description
1 polymer ?
#
loop_
_entity_poly.entity_id
_entity_poly.type
_entity_poly.pdbx_seq_one_letter_code
_entity_poly.pdbx_strand_id
1 'polypeptide(L)'
;TTVVSGAPEAVDALVSACAADNVFARAVQVSVASHSPQVDGLLAPLRAALDSLRPQPPAVPFWSTVDGGPRDAALDADYWCANLREVVAFAPTIGALLSRGPAIFVEISPHPVLQTALEQCCETSEGSEAVVVAACQRGRGQASTLEALARLWVAGASPRWSTILGRAPARALLPPTPFDRTRHWIEARARG
;
A
#
# COMPACT_ATOMS: atom_id res chain seq x y z
N THR A 1 -2.06 -0.32 -14.73
CA THR A 1 -3.47 0.12 -14.88
C THR A 1 -3.54 1.62 -14.89
N THR A 2 -4.40 2.21 -15.72
CA THR A 2 -4.65 3.66 -15.79
C THR A 2 -6.15 3.91 -15.59
N VAL A 3 -6.51 4.99 -14.90
CA VAL A 3 -7.91 5.40 -14.71
C VAL A 3 -8.11 6.75 -15.42
N VAL A 4 -9.18 6.85 -16.19
CA VAL A 4 -9.62 8.09 -16.85
C VAL A 4 -10.93 8.53 -16.22
N SER A 5 -11.07 9.83 -15.99
CA SER A 5 -12.23 10.45 -15.33
C SER A 5 -12.69 11.66 -16.15
N GLY A 6 -14.01 11.80 -16.33
CA GLY A 6 -14.58 12.84 -17.19
C GLY A 6 -16.09 12.72 -17.33
N ALA A 7 -16.65 13.34 -18.38
CA ALA A 7 -18.07 13.28 -18.68
C ALA A 7 -18.48 11.82 -19.03
N PRO A 8 -19.64 11.33 -18.57
CA PRO A 8 -20.08 9.95 -18.82
C PRO A 8 -20.00 9.54 -20.29
N GLU A 9 -20.47 10.40 -21.19
CA GLU A 9 -20.51 10.12 -22.63
C GLU A 9 -19.10 10.00 -23.23
N ALA A 10 -18.15 10.79 -22.73
CA ALA A 10 -16.76 10.73 -23.18
C ALA A 10 -16.05 9.47 -22.68
N VAL A 11 -16.34 9.04 -21.44
CA VAL A 11 -15.81 7.79 -20.88
C VAL A 11 -16.38 6.59 -21.62
N ASP A 12 -17.69 6.58 -21.92
CA ASP A 12 -18.33 5.51 -22.67
C ASP A 12 -17.78 5.39 -24.10
N ALA A 13 -17.53 6.52 -24.77
CA ALA A 13 -16.88 6.57 -26.06
C ALA A 13 -15.45 5.99 -26.01
N LEU A 14 -14.67 6.32 -24.97
CA LEU A 14 -13.32 5.78 -24.77
C LEU A 14 -13.34 4.28 -24.53
N VAL A 15 -14.23 3.78 -23.67
CA VAL A 15 -14.38 2.34 -23.41
C VAL A 15 -14.72 1.59 -24.70
N SER A 16 -15.62 2.15 -25.52
CA SER A 16 -16.02 1.57 -26.81
C SER A 16 -14.87 1.55 -27.81
N ALA A 17 -14.06 2.62 -27.87
CA ALA A 17 -12.86 2.68 -28.69
C ALA A 17 -11.81 1.64 -28.25
N CYS A 18 -11.54 1.52 -26.96
CA CYS A 18 -10.62 0.49 -26.43
C CYS A 18 -11.10 -0.93 -26.78
N ALA A 19 -12.41 -1.19 -26.69
CA ALA A 19 -12.97 -2.49 -27.05
C ALA A 19 -12.77 -2.80 -28.54
N ALA A 20 -12.91 -1.81 -29.43
CA ALA A 20 -12.63 -1.98 -30.87
C ALA A 20 -11.16 -2.35 -31.13
N ASP A 21 -10.24 -1.85 -30.30
CA ASP A 21 -8.81 -2.11 -30.38
C ASP A 21 -8.36 -3.36 -29.57
N ASN A 22 -9.30 -4.15 -29.03
CA ASN A 22 -9.02 -5.29 -28.14
C ASN A 22 -8.22 -4.93 -26.86
N VAL A 23 -8.35 -3.69 -26.39
CA VAL A 23 -7.79 -3.22 -25.12
C VAL A 23 -8.84 -3.33 -24.02
N PHE A 24 -8.51 -3.99 -22.91
CA PHE A 24 -9.41 -4.10 -21.77
C PHE A 24 -9.68 -2.73 -21.13
N ALA A 25 -10.93 -2.29 -21.18
CA ALA A 25 -11.43 -1.10 -20.50
C ALA A 25 -12.79 -1.40 -19.88
N ARG A 26 -13.06 -0.85 -18.69
CA ARG A 26 -14.36 -0.97 -18.02
C ARG A 26 -14.70 0.33 -17.31
N ALA A 27 -15.98 0.68 -17.30
CA ALA A 27 -16.49 1.77 -16.46
C ALA A 27 -16.38 1.40 -14.97
N VAL A 28 -15.96 2.36 -14.16
CA VAL A 28 -15.93 2.22 -12.70
C VAL A 28 -17.29 2.68 -12.15
N GLN A 29 -17.92 1.87 -11.31
CA GLN A 29 -19.22 2.17 -10.71
C GLN A 29 -19.07 3.19 -9.58
N VAL A 30 -19.01 4.48 -9.94
CA VAL A 30 -18.92 5.62 -9.01
C VAL A 30 -19.89 6.72 -9.40
N SER A 31 -20.37 7.47 -8.42
CA SER A 31 -21.30 8.59 -8.61
C SER A 31 -20.60 9.94 -8.82
N VAL A 32 -19.27 9.99 -8.67
CA VAL A 32 -18.47 11.21 -8.74
C VAL A 32 -17.25 10.97 -9.63
N ALA A 33 -17.07 11.81 -10.64
CA ALA A 33 -15.87 11.85 -11.48
C ALA A 33 -14.76 12.65 -10.77
N SER A 34 -14.18 12.10 -9.68
CA SER A 34 -13.04 12.75 -9.01
C SER A 34 -11.80 12.81 -9.90
N HIS A 35 -10.84 13.65 -9.55
CA HIS A 35 -9.59 13.86 -10.31
C HIS A 35 -9.83 14.37 -11.74
N SER A 36 -10.87 15.20 -11.92
CA SER A 36 -11.27 15.75 -13.21
C SER A 36 -11.90 17.14 -13.07
N PRO A 37 -12.03 17.94 -14.15
CA PRO A 37 -12.71 19.24 -14.12
C PRO A 37 -14.15 19.21 -13.57
N GLN A 38 -14.80 18.04 -13.57
CA GLN A 38 -16.17 17.85 -13.10
C GLN A 38 -16.33 18.19 -11.61
N VAL A 39 -15.25 18.21 -10.83
CA VAL A 39 -15.28 18.62 -9.41
C VAL A 39 -15.02 20.11 -9.17
N ASP A 40 -14.74 20.92 -10.21
CA ASP A 40 -14.34 22.33 -10.06
C ASP A 40 -15.37 23.16 -9.29
N GLY A 41 -16.67 22.91 -9.53
CA GLY A 41 -17.77 23.56 -8.81
C GLY A 41 -17.84 23.22 -7.32
N LEU A 42 -17.16 22.16 -6.87
CA LEU A 42 -17.12 21.73 -5.46
C LEU A 42 -15.90 22.27 -4.71
N LEU A 43 -14.90 22.83 -5.40
CA LEU A 43 -13.63 23.23 -4.78
C LEU A 43 -13.80 24.39 -3.80
N ALA A 44 -14.58 25.42 -4.15
CA ALA A 44 -14.80 26.56 -3.25
C ALA A 44 -15.63 26.17 -2.01
N PRO A 45 -16.76 25.43 -2.15
CA PRO A 45 -17.48 24.89 -0.99
C PRO A 45 -16.62 23.98 -0.10
N LEU A 46 -15.82 23.10 -0.70
CA LEU A 46 -14.93 22.20 0.04
C LEU A 46 -13.88 22.98 0.83
N ARG A 47 -13.23 23.97 0.21
CA ARG A 47 -12.25 24.82 0.87
C ARG A 47 -12.84 25.54 2.08
N ALA A 48 -14.01 26.15 1.92
CA ALA A 48 -14.71 26.81 3.02
C ALA A 48 -15.06 25.85 4.16
N ALA A 49 -15.48 24.63 3.84
CA ALA A 49 -15.78 23.59 4.84
C ALA A 49 -14.54 23.14 5.62
N LEU A 50 -13.34 23.26 5.03
CA LEU A 50 -12.07 22.81 5.61
C LEU A 50 -11.22 23.95 6.22
N ASP A 51 -11.68 25.20 6.20
CA ASP A 51 -10.92 26.38 6.66
C ASP A 51 -10.54 26.34 8.16
N SER A 52 -11.30 25.57 8.94
CA SER A 52 -11.03 25.36 10.37
C SER A 52 -9.93 24.33 10.66
N LEU A 53 -9.42 23.62 9.64
CA LEU A 53 -8.33 22.66 9.82
C LEU A 53 -7.09 23.34 10.40
N ARG A 54 -6.44 22.65 11.34
CA ARG A 54 -5.15 23.05 11.94
C ARG A 54 -4.15 21.89 11.77
N PRO A 55 -3.75 21.60 10.52
CA PRO A 55 -2.88 20.47 10.23
C PRO A 55 -1.51 20.68 10.91
N GLN A 56 -0.95 19.57 11.41
CA GLN A 56 0.38 19.52 12.00
C GLN A 56 1.33 18.77 11.07
N PRO A 57 2.65 19.01 11.17
CA PRO A 57 3.63 18.20 10.47
C PRO A 57 3.43 16.71 10.78
N PRO A 58 3.53 15.83 9.78
CA PRO A 58 3.25 14.42 9.97
C PRO A 58 4.36 13.78 10.82
N ALA A 59 3.98 13.15 11.93
CA ALA A 59 4.93 12.45 12.81
C ALA A 59 5.51 11.17 12.17
N VAL A 60 4.84 10.67 11.14
CA VAL A 60 5.28 9.55 10.28
C VAL A 60 5.48 10.12 8.88
N PRO A 61 6.59 9.82 8.18
CA PRO A 61 6.84 10.34 6.84
C PRO A 61 5.63 10.15 5.91
N PHE A 62 5.13 11.26 5.36
CA PHE A 62 3.99 11.25 4.46
C PHE A 62 4.47 11.39 3.02
N TRP A 63 4.08 10.45 2.17
CA TRP A 63 4.34 10.49 0.74
C TRP A 63 3.06 10.85 0.01
N SER A 64 3.00 12.06 -0.53
CA SER A 64 1.82 12.54 -1.23
C SER A 64 1.78 11.97 -2.64
N THR A 65 0.65 11.37 -2.99
CA THR A 65 0.32 11.02 -4.37
C THR A 65 -0.19 12.20 -5.19
N VAL A 66 -0.40 13.36 -4.58
CA VAL A 66 -0.69 14.62 -5.29
C VAL A 66 0.62 15.26 -5.72
N ASP A 67 1.59 15.34 -4.81
CA ASP A 67 2.91 15.92 -5.10
C ASP A 67 3.87 14.93 -5.77
N GLY A 68 3.58 13.62 -5.69
CA GLY A 68 4.42 12.55 -6.24
C GLY A 68 5.69 12.25 -5.42
N GLY A 69 5.71 12.59 -4.13
CA GLY A 69 6.92 12.51 -3.31
C GLY A 69 6.71 12.78 -1.82
N PRO A 70 7.80 12.83 -1.02
CA PRO A 70 7.72 13.13 0.40
C PRO A 70 7.21 14.56 0.61
N ARG A 71 6.36 14.75 1.62
CA ARG A 71 5.77 16.04 1.96
C ARG A 71 5.88 16.29 3.46
N ASP A 72 6.60 17.36 3.81
CA ASP A 72 6.68 17.86 5.19
C ASP A 72 5.68 19.00 5.45
N ALA A 73 5.11 19.56 4.38
CA ALA A 73 4.10 20.60 4.45
C ALA A 73 2.76 20.09 5.01
N ALA A 74 2.03 20.98 5.65
CA ALA A 74 0.76 20.66 6.27
C ALA A 74 -0.30 20.23 5.22
N LEU A 75 -1.23 19.37 5.65
CA LEU A 75 -2.36 18.87 4.84
C LEU A 75 -3.59 19.76 5.06
N ASP A 76 -3.51 20.99 4.56
CA ASP A 76 -4.53 22.04 4.70
C ASP A 76 -5.69 21.88 3.69
N ALA A 77 -6.64 22.83 3.75
CA ALA A 77 -7.79 22.84 2.84
C ALA A 77 -7.38 22.84 1.37
N ASP A 78 -6.30 23.54 1.03
CA ASP A 78 -5.77 23.64 -0.33
C ASP A 78 -5.24 22.31 -0.82
N TYR A 79 -4.49 21.61 0.03
CA TYR A 79 -4.04 20.25 -0.24
C TYR A 79 -5.20 19.30 -0.51
N TRP A 80 -6.27 19.33 0.30
CA TRP A 80 -7.42 18.44 0.11
C TRP A 80 -8.24 18.80 -1.14
N CYS A 81 -8.32 20.08 -1.50
CA CYS A 81 -8.90 20.50 -2.78
C CYS A 81 -8.07 19.95 -3.96
N ALA A 82 -6.74 20.06 -3.88
CA ALA A 82 -5.84 19.51 -4.89
C ALA A 82 -5.94 17.97 -4.94
N ASN A 83 -6.04 17.29 -3.80
CA ASN A 83 -6.21 15.85 -3.74
C ASN A 83 -7.50 15.37 -4.43
N LEU A 84 -8.60 16.11 -4.29
CA LEU A 84 -9.84 15.81 -5.00
C LEU A 84 -9.73 16.08 -6.52
N ARG A 85 -9.00 17.12 -6.92
CA ARG A 85 -8.99 17.64 -8.28
C ARG A 85 -7.90 17.07 -9.19
N GLU A 86 -6.71 16.87 -8.64
CA GLU A 86 -5.51 16.48 -9.38
C GLU A 86 -5.39 14.96 -9.50
N VAL A 87 -4.57 14.51 -10.46
CA VAL A 87 -4.32 13.10 -10.71
C VAL A 87 -3.59 12.47 -9.52
N VAL A 88 -4.03 11.27 -9.13
CA VAL A 88 -3.33 10.46 -8.12
C VAL A 88 -2.11 9.78 -8.74
N ALA A 89 -0.91 10.31 -8.50
CA ALA A 89 0.37 9.78 -8.96
C ALA A 89 0.83 8.55 -8.15
N PHE A 90 -0.01 7.51 -8.07
CA PHE A 90 0.24 6.33 -7.24
C PHE A 90 1.51 5.57 -7.65
N ALA A 91 1.58 5.07 -8.88
CA ALA A 91 2.72 4.27 -9.34
C ALA A 91 4.07 5.03 -9.28
N PRO A 92 4.16 6.32 -9.70
CA PRO A 92 5.36 7.11 -9.48
C PRO A 92 5.78 7.22 -8.01
N THR A 93 4.82 7.43 -7.09
CA THR A 93 5.09 7.53 -5.65
C THR A 93 5.61 6.21 -5.08
N ILE A 94 5.03 5.08 -5.49
CA ILE A 94 5.51 3.74 -5.07
C ILE A 94 6.90 3.45 -5.65
N GLY A 95 7.15 3.77 -6.92
CA GLY A 95 8.48 3.63 -7.52
C GLY A 95 9.55 4.45 -6.79
N ALA A 96 9.21 5.67 -6.37
CA ALA A 96 10.10 6.53 -5.59
C ALA A 96 10.34 6.00 -4.15
N LEU A 97 9.41 5.24 -3.58
CA LEU A 97 9.61 4.53 -2.32
C LEU A 97 10.52 3.31 -2.50
N LEU A 98 10.29 2.51 -3.55
CA LEU A 98 11.07 1.32 -3.87
C LEU A 98 12.54 1.63 -4.19
N SER A 99 12.83 2.78 -4.79
CA SER A 99 14.20 3.22 -5.09
C SER A 99 15.05 3.50 -3.83
N ARG A 100 14.42 3.53 -2.64
CA ARG A 100 15.11 3.76 -1.36
C ARG A 100 15.62 2.48 -0.71
N GLY A 101 15.29 1.32 -1.24
CA GLY A 101 15.70 0.01 -0.74
C GLY A 101 14.53 -0.91 -0.39
N PRO A 102 14.80 -2.03 0.31
CA PRO A 102 13.78 -3.02 0.61
C PRO A 102 12.61 -2.45 1.42
N ALA A 103 11.39 -2.84 1.08
CA ALA A 103 10.17 -2.27 1.66
C ALA A 103 9.09 -3.32 1.97
N ILE A 104 8.27 -3.04 2.97
CA ILE A 104 7.04 -3.80 3.24
C ILE A 104 5.87 -2.83 3.10
N PHE A 105 5.01 -3.06 2.11
CA PHE A 105 3.78 -2.30 1.92
C PHE A 105 2.62 -3.02 2.60
N VAL A 106 1.88 -2.29 3.43
CA VAL A 106 0.68 -2.80 4.10
C VAL A 106 -0.54 -2.03 3.64
N GLU A 107 -1.44 -2.69 2.93
CA GLU A 107 -2.73 -2.11 2.55
C GLU A 107 -3.70 -2.19 3.72
N ILE A 108 -4.03 -1.04 4.30
CA ILE A 108 -5.01 -0.91 5.38
C ILE A 108 -6.39 -0.61 4.78
N SER A 109 -7.11 -1.65 4.41
CA SER A 109 -8.45 -1.56 3.81
C SER A 109 -9.30 -2.77 4.24
N PRO A 110 -10.64 -2.70 4.21
CA PRO A 110 -11.50 -3.83 4.54
C PRO A 110 -11.40 -4.99 3.52
N HIS A 111 -10.83 -4.73 2.34
CA HIS A 111 -10.56 -5.70 1.29
C HIS A 111 -9.50 -5.12 0.34
N PRO A 112 -8.48 -5.90 -0.08
CA PRO A 112 -7.40 -5.39 -0.91
C PRO A 112 -7.91 -4.95 -2.28
N VAL A 113 -7.67 -3.69 -2.62
CA VAL A 113 -7.94 -3.12 -3.95
C VAL A 113 -6.68 -2.57 -4.60
N LEU A 114 -5.63 -2.29 -3.82
CA LEU A 114 -4.34 -1.77 -4.31
C LEU A 114 -3.27 -2.84 -4.39
N GLN A 115 -3.45 -3.99 -3.74
CA GLN A 115 -2.47 -5.07 -3.71
C GLN A 115 -1.89 -5.42 -5.08
N THR A 116 -2.73 -5.69 -6.09
CA THR A 116 -2.25 -5.99 -7.44
C THR A 116 -1.48 -4.84 -8.08
N ALA A 117 -1.90 -3.59 -7.84
CA ALA A 117 -1.18 -2.42 -8.36
C ALA A 117 0.18 -2.23 -7.68
N LEU A 118 0.28 -2.51 -6.38
CA LEU A 118 1.54 -2.52 -5.63
C LEU A 118 2.48 -3.60 -6.14
N GLU A 119 1.99 -4.84 -6.28
CA GLU A 119 2.74 -5.97 -6.84
C GLU A 119 3.31 -5.63 -8.22
N GLN A 120 2.48 -5.07 -9.11
CA GLN A 120 2.93 -4.59 -10.43
C GLN A 120 4.03 -3.53 -10.36
N CYS A 121 3.94 -2.57 -9.42
CA CYS A 121 5.00 -1.57 -9.23
C CYS A 121 6.31 -2.20 -8.74
N CYS A 122 6.23 -3.24 -7.92
CA CYS A 122 7.40 -3.98 -7.44
C CYS A 122 8.05 -4.76 -8.60
N GLU A 123 7.24 -5.45 -9.40
CA GLU A 123 7.71 -6.22 -10.57
C GLU A 123 8.41 -5.35 -11.62
N THR A 124 7.92 -4.12 -11.85
CA THR A 124 8.53 -3.20 -12.81
C THR A 124 9.74 -2.45 -12.27
N SER A 125 9.98 -2.50 -10.96
CA SER A 125 11.13 -1.86 -10.32
C SER A 125 12.28 -2.86 -10.18
N GLU A 126 13.21 -2.84 -11.15
CA GLU A 126 14.36 -3.74 -11.18
C GLU A 126 15.18 -3.68 -9.87
N GLY A 127 15.52 -4.85 -9.33
CA GLY A 127 16.30 -4.98 -8.10
C GLY A 127 15.55 -4.57 -6.83
N SER A 128 14.24 -4.28 -6.91
CA SER A 128 13.45 -3.98 -5.72
C SER A 128 13.12 -5.25 -4.94
N GLU A 129 13.32 -5.20 -3.62
CA GLU A 129 12.92 -6.24 -2.68
C GLU A 129 11.73 -5.73 -1.88
N ALA A 130 10.51 -6.10 -2.28
CA ALA A 130 9.32 -5.64 -1.59
C ALA A 130 8.33 -6.76 -1.29
N VAL A 131 7.68 -6.64 -0.12
CA VAL A 131 6.58 -7.51 0.30
C VAL A 131 5.31 -6.69 0.38
N VAL A 132 4.24 -7.17 -0.26
CA VAL A 132 2.92 -6.54 -0.20
C VAL A 132 2.00 -7.38 0.70
N VAL A 133 1.36 -6.74 1.68
CA VAL A 133 0.47 -7.40 2.64
C VAL A 133 -0.86 -6.65 2.71
N ALA A 134 -1.97 -7.34 2.50
CA ALA A 134 -3.31 -6.82 2.78
C ALA A 134 -3.68 -7.07 4.24
N ALA A 135 -4.15 -6.04 4.96
CA ALA A 135 -4.47 -6.16 6.38
C ALA A 135 -5.78 -6.91 6.67
N CYS A 136 -6.76 -6.80 5.78
CA CYS A 136 -8.06 -7.45 5.93
C CYS A 136 -8.58 -7.97 4.60
N GLN A 137 -9.46 -8.98 4.65
CA GLN A 137 -10.16 -9.49 3.48
C GLN A 137 -11.64 -9.71 3.79
N ARG A 138 -12.51 -9.22 2.89
CA ARG A 138 -13.96 -9.41 2.95
C ARG A 138 -14.34 -10.87 3.25
N GLY A 139 -15.24 -11.07 4.21
CA GLY A 139 -15.72 -12.38 4.62
C GLY A 139 -14.78 -13.21 5.48
N ARG A 140 -13.57 -12.70 5.82
CA ARG A 140 -12.57 -13.42 6.60
C ARG A 140 -12.42 -12.93 8.04
N GLY A 141 -12.98 -11.76 8.37
CA GLY A 141 -12.93 -11.18 9.71
C GLY A 141 -11.50 -11.09 10.26
N GLN A 142 -11.35 -11.33 11.57
CA GLN A 142 -10.06 -11.22 12.28
C GLN A 142 -8.98 -12.21 11.80
N ALA A 143 -9.38 -13.34 11.19
CA ALA A 143 -8.42 -14.32 10.68
C ALA A 143 -7.49 -13.71 9.62
N SER A 144 -8.04 -12.87 8.73
CA SER A 144 -7.23 -12.18 7.72
C SER A 144 -6.18 -11.24 8.32
N THR A 145 -6.50 -10.58 9.44
CA THR A 145 -5.56 -9.71 10.15
C THR A 145 -4.45 -10.49 10.84
N LEU A 146 -4.75 -11.64 11.44
CA LEU A 146 -3.73 -12.52 12.02
C LEU A 146 -2.81 -13.11 10.93
N GLU A 147 -3.36 -13.49 9.78
CA GLU A 147 -2.59 -13.92 8.60
C GLU A 147 -1.68 -12.79 8.09
N ALA A 148 -2.17 -11.56 8.02
CA ALA A 148 -1.38 -10.39 7.67
C ALA A 148 -0.20 -10.18 8.64
N LEU A 149 -0.45 -10.25 9.95
CA LEU A 149 0.59 -10.15 10.98
C LEU A 149 1.64 -11.27 10.86
N ALA A 150 1.22 -12.49 10.55
CA ALA A 150 2.13 -13.60 10.30
C ALA A 150 2.99 -13.36 9.05
N ARG A 151 2.40 -12.85 7.96
CA ARG A 151 3.16 -12.46 6.75
C ARG A 151 4.18 -11.36 7.05
N LEU A 152 3.80 -10.35 7.83
CA LEU A 152 4.72 -9.30 8.28
C LEU A 152 5.89 -9.87 9.09
N TRP A 153 5.62 -10.81 10.00
CA TRP A 153 6.66 -11.49 10.77
C TRP A 153 7.63 -12.27 9.89
N VAL A 154 7.12 -13.04 8.93
CA VAL A 154 7.95 -13.78 7.96
C VAL A 154 8.78 -12.83 7.09
N ALA A 155 8.23 -11.66 6.74
CA ALA A 155 8.93 -10.61 6.01
C ALA A 155 9.97 -9.83 6.85
N GLY A 156 10.17 -10.20 8.12
CA GLY A 156 11.17 -9.57 9.00
C GLY A 156 10.65 -8.44 9.89
N ALA A 157 9.36 -8.10 9.82
CA ALA A 157 8.77 -7.18 10.78
C ALA A 157 8.62 -7.84 12.16
N SER A 158 8.51 -7.02 13.22
CA SER A 158 8.37 -7.51 14.60
C SER A 158 7.05 -7.04 15.25
N PRO A 159 5.89 -7.60 14.88
CA PRO A 159 4.64 -7.37 15.60
C PRO A 159 4.81 -7.58 17.12
N ARG A 160 4.22 -6.69 17.92
CA ARG A 160 4.20 -6.83 19.38
C ARG A 160 3.15 -7.88 19.78
N TRP A 161 3.52 -9.15 19.69
CA TRP A 161 2.64 -10.28 19.99
C TRP A 161 1.99 -10.23 21.37
N SER A 162 2.68 -9.68 22.38
CA SER A 162 2.11 -9.49 23.72
C SER A 162 0.91 -8.55 23.77
N THR A 163 0.83 -7.58 22.84
CA THR A 163 -0.31 -6.67 22.71
C THR A 163 -1.47 -7.34 21.99
N ILE A 164 -1.17 -8.22 21.03
CA ILE A 164 -2.16 -8.89 20.16
C ILE A 164 -2.80 -10.09 20.87
N LEU A 165 -1.97 -10.96 21.45
CA LEU A 165 -2.38 -12.22 22.08
C LEU A 165 -2.59 -12.07 23.59
N GLY A 166 -2.30 -10.89 24.15
CA GLY A 166 -2.21 -10.68 25.59
C GLY A 166 -1.00 -11.36 26.22
N ARG A 167 -0.91 -11.28 27.55
CA ARG A 167 0.07 -12.07 28.32
C ARG A 167 -0.55 -13.42 28.66
N ALA A 168 0.08 -14.50 28.22
CA ALA A 168 -0.28 -15.82 28.68
C ALA A 168 -0.03 -15.95 30.21
N PRO A 169 -0.91 -16.64 30.96
CA PRO A 169 -0.75 -16.82 32.40
C PRO A 169 0.49 -17.67 32.76
N ALA A 170 0.96 -18.50 31.83
CA ALA A 170 2.18 -19.30 31.97
C ALA A 170 2.87 -19.48 30.61
N ARG A 171 4.21 -19.65 30.62
CA ARG A 171 4.98 -20.02 29.43
C ARG A 171 4.85 -21.52 29.18
N ALA A 172 4.44 -21.91 27.98
CA ALA A 172 4.46 -23.31 27.57
C ALA A 172 5.91 -23.78 27.35
N LEU A 173 6.20 -25.04 27.69
CA LEU A 173 7.43 -25.71 27.28
C LEU A 173 7.31 -26.09 25.81
N LEU A 174 8.22 -25.55 24.98
CA LEU A 174 8.29 -25.88 23.56
C LEU A 174 9.49 -26.83 23.31
N PRO A 175 9.41 -27.69 22.27
CA PRO A 175 10.57 -28.47 21.85
C PRO A 175 11.78 -27.57 21.56
N PRO A 176 13.02 -28.03 21.83
CA PRO A 176 14.21 -27.29 21.46
C PRO A 176 14.33 -27.17 19.94
N THR A 177 15.07 -26.17 19.48
CA THR A 177 15.36 -25.98 18.05
C THR A 177 15.95 -27.26 17.45
N PRO A 178 15.37 -27.80 16.36
CA PRO A 178 15.93 -28.95 15.66
C PRO A 178 17.14 -28.50 14.84
N PHE A 179 18.32 -28.46 15.45
CA PHE A 179 19.56 -28.10 14.75
C PHE A 179 19.81 -29.03 13.57
N ASP A 180 20.04 -28.46 12.38
CA ASP A 180 20.55 -29.18 11.23
C ASP A 180 22.06 -29.39 11.41
N ARG A 181 22.44 -30.61 11.79
CA ARG A 181 23.79 -30.93 12.27
C ARG A 181 24.66 -31.47 11.17
N THR A 182 25.76 -30.78 10.91
CA THR A 182 26.86 -31.30 10.10
C THR A 182 28.01 -31.76 11.00
N ARG A 183 28.70 -32.83 10.62
CA ARG A 183 29.87 -33.31 11.35
C ARG A 183 31.04 -32.36 11.12
N HIS A 184 31.56 -31.76 12.19
CA HIS A 184 32.79 -30.98 12.17
C HIS A 184 33.86 -31.72 12.96
N TRP A 185 34.93 -32.15 12.28
CA TRP A 185 36.06 -32.85 12.89
C TRP A 185 37.36 -32.42 12.22
N ILE A 186 38.42 -32.18 12.99
CA ILE A 186 39.78 -31.96 12.47
C ILE A 186 40.49 -33.30 12.53
N GLU A 187 40.85 -33.86 11.38
CA GLU A 187 41.64 -35.09 11.34
C GLU A 187 43.05 -34.83 11.88
N ALA A 188 43.51 -35.70 12.78
CA ALA A 188 44.88 -35.64 13.28
C ALA A 188 45.86 -35.99 12.16
N ARG A 189 46.85 -35.12 11.91
CA ARG A 189 47.94 -35.42 10.98
C ARG A 189 48.70 -36.64 11.49
N ALA A 190 48.74 -37.73 10.72
CA ALA A 190 49.55 -38.90 11.06
C ALA A 190 51.01 -38.46 11.19
N ARG A 191 51.64 -38.78 12.33
CA ARG A 191 53.09 -38.63 12.50
C ARG A 191 53.75 -39.76 11.70
N GLY A 192 54.53 -39.40 10.69
CA GLY A 192 55.39 -40.33 9.94
C GLY A 192 56.56 -40.83 10.78
#